data_AF-A0A520JVG4-F1
#
_entry.id   AF-A0A520JVG4-F1
#
_cell.length_a   1.000
_cell.length_b   1.000
_cell.length_c   1.000
_cell.angle_alpha   90.00
_cell.angle_beta   90.00
_cell.angle_gamma   90.00
#
_symmetry.space_group_name_H-M   'P 1'
#
loop_
_entity.id
_entity.type
_entity.pdbx_description
1 polymer ?
#
loop_
_entity_poly.entity_id
_entity_poly.type
_entity_poly.pdbx_seq_one_letter_code
_entity_poly.pdbx_strand_id
1 'polypeptide(L)'
;MMNGYDQLLEEVIDTDICVSCGNCAAVCPLQYISIVDNKPVQDTQNKSEIESRSGLACNDCNICVMSCPRIEPSYFWQKKELERAKYDGKPKAARTTYQPIKKVCQDGGVVTTIFKYLLDNNLVDGVVVSQYNENCAPVPVVVATEEELLSAAGSRYTVSSIYSPLADLKKLKDKGYERLAIVGTPCQIYALRKTQAIYNRRNMLIPHNIITFAVGLFCKGQFDDQILRSIDIDKAGVTGFDVKC
;
A
#
# COMPACT_ATOMS: atom_id res chain seq x y z
N MET A 1 -29.70 2.76 -7.08
CA MET A 1 -28.48 3.30 -6.42
C MET A 1 -27.33 2.49 -6.94
N MET A 2 -26.26 3.15 -7.37
CA MET A 2 -25.04 2.49 -7.83
C MET A 2 -24.32 1.91 -6.61
N ASN A 3 -23.87 0.65 -6.69
CA ASN A 3 -23.10 0.07 -5.60
C ASN A 3 -21.70 0.70 -5.54
N GLY A 4 -21.01 0.58 -4.41
CA GLY A 4 -19.68 1.19 -4.27
C GLY A 4 -18.66 0.69 -5.30
N TYR A 5 -18.68 -0.59 -5.67
CA TYR A 5 -17.76 -1.08 -6.70
C TYR A 5 -18.11 -0.52 -8.09
N ASP A 6 -19.39 -0.44 -8.45
CA ASP A 6 -19.84 0.16 -9.71
C ASP A 6 -19.37 1.61 -9.82
N GLN A 7 -19.45 2.39 -8.73
CA GLN A 7 -18.91 3.75 -8.71
C GLN A 7 -17.38 3.78 -8.89
N LEU A 8 -16.66 2.85 -8.25
CA LEU A 8 -15.22 2.71 -8.45
C LEU A 8 -14.90 2.37 -9.91
N LEU A 9 -15.70 1.49 -10.52
CA LEU A 9 -15.59 1.07 -11.90
C LEU A 9 -15.74 2.28 -12.84
N GLU A 10 -16.88 2.97 -12.77
CA GLU A 10 -17.20 4.08 -13.67
C GLU A 10 -16.29 5.30 -13.48
N GLU A 11 -16.00 5.70 -12.23
CA GLU A 11 -15.28 6.96 -11.98
C GLU A 11 -13.75 6.81 -11.98
N VAL A 12 -13.21 5.61 -11.71
CA VAL A 12 -11.77 5.41 -11.46
C VAL A 12 -11.12 4.37 -12.38
N ILE A 13 -11.77 3.22 -12.58
CA ILE A 13 -11.18 2.11 -13.32
C ILE A 13 -11.35 2.34 -14.83
N ASP A 14 -12.56 2.64 -15.28
CA ASP A 14 -12.90 2.83 -16.70
C ASP A 14 -12.36 4.17 -17.25
N THR A 15 -12.07 5.13 -16.37
CA THR A 15 -11.41 6.40 -16.70
C THR A 15 -9.88 6.31 -16.66
N ASP A 16 -9.33 5.12 -16.40
CA ASP A 16 -7.88 4.83 -16.34
C ASP A 16 -7.07 5.73 -15.38
N ILE A 17 -7.70 6.27 -14.33
CA ILE A 17 -7.01 7.04 -13.28
C ILE A 17 -6.60 6.18 -12.07
N CYS A 18 -7.01 4.91 -12.05
CA CYS A 18 -6.63 3.95 -11.01
C CYS A 18 -5.11 3.89 -10.83
N VAL A 19 -4.63 3.96 -9.58
CA VAL A 19 -3.20 3.84 -9.23
C VAL A 19 -2.83 2.45 -8.73
N SER A 20 -3.76 1.49 -8.85
CA SER A 20 -3.48 0.07 -8.63
C SER A 20 -2.86 -0.27 -7.26
N CYS A 21 -3.15 0.56 -6.25
CA CYS A 21 -2.55 0.43 -4.92
C CYS A 21 -3.08 -0.79 -4.12
N GLY A 22 -4.20 -1.39 -4.53
CA GLY A 22 -4.78 -2.55 -3.86
C GLY A 22 -5.62 -2.23 -2.61
N ASN A 23 -5.80 -0.95 -2.27
CA ASN A 23 -6.51 -0.58 -1.03
C ASN A 23 -7.96 -1.06 -1.02
N CYS A 24 -8.69 -0.93 -2.14
CA CYS A 24 -10.08 -1.38 -2.25
C CYS A 24 -10.23 -2.90 -2.01
N ALA A 25 -9.28 -3.71 -2.48
CA ALA A 25 -9.21 -5.14 -2.19
C ALA A 25 -8.95 -5.38 -0.70
N ALA A 26 -7.96 -4.69 -0.13
CA ALA A 26 -7.56 -4.87 1.27
C ALA A 26 -8.64 -4.47 2.27
N VAL A 27 -9.49 -3.49 1.96
CA VAL A 27 -10.54 -2.99 2.86
C VAL A 27 -11.90 -3.65 2.65
N CYS A 28 -12.07 -4.48 1.61
CA CYS A 28 -13.34 -5.11 1.32
C CYS A 28 -13.66 -6.18 2.38
N PRO A 29 -14.67 -5.98 3.25
CA PRO A 29 -14.96 -6.93 4.33
C PRO A 29 -15.37 -8.32 3.81
N LEU A 30 -15.94 -8.36 2.61
CA LEU A 30 -16.37 -9.60 1.95
C LEU A 30 -15.25 -10.27 1.15
N GLN A 31 -14.13 -9.58 0.94
CA GLN A 31 -13.06 -10.03 0.02
C GLN A 31 -13.58 -10.24 -1.43
N TYR A 32 -14.49 -9.37 -1.87
CA TYR A 32 -15.03 -9.39 -3.24
C TYR A 32 -14.07 -8.87 -4.29
N ILE A 33 -13.13 -8.02 -3.90
CA ILE A 33 -12.25 -7.32 -4.83
C ILE A 33 -10.88 -7.97 -4.73
N SER A 34 -10.37 -8.40 -5.88
CA SER A 34 -9.00 -8.88 -6.06
C SER A 34 -8.25 -7.94 -7.01
N ILE A 35 -6.93 -8.04 -7.07
CA ILE A 35 -6.12 -7.32 -8.07
C ILE A 35 -5.70 -8.31 -9.14
N VAL A 36 -6.14 -8.09 -10.38
CA VAL A 36 -5.82 -8.89 -11.55
C VAL A 36 -5.28 -7.94 -12.61
N ASP A 37 -4.11 -8.23 -13.17
CA ASP A 37 -3.43 -7.38 -14.16
C ASP A 37 -3.35 -5.90 -13.74
N ASN A 38 -2.92 -5.67 -12.50
CA ASN A 38 -2.85 -4.34 -11.87
C ASN A 38 -4.19 -3.59 -11.78
N LYS A 39 -5.34 -4.21 -12.04
CA LYS A 39 -6.67 -3.58 -11.88
C LYS A 39 -7.48 -4.29 -10.80
N PRO A 40 -8.28 -3.55 -10.01
CA PRO A 40 -9.23 -4.17 -9.09
C PRO A 40 -10.39 -4.79 -9.86
N VAL A 41 -10.69 -6.05 -9.56
CA VAL A 41 -11.76 -6.84 -10.18
C VAL A 41 -12.66 -7.39 -9.08
N GLN A 42 -13.96 -7.14 -9.21
CA GLN A 42 -14.97 -7.74 -8.34
C GLN A 42 -15.30 -9.16 -8.82
N ASP A 43 -15.18 -10.14 -7.91
CA ASP A 43 -15.62 -11.51 -8.15
C ASP A 43 -17.14 -11.62 -8.02
N THR A 44 -17.82 -11.53 -9.15
CA THR A 44 -19.27 -11.72 -9.25
C THR A 44 -19.66 -13.18 -9.47
N GLN A 45 -18.73 -14.03 -9.90
CA GLN A 45 -19.00 -15.44 -10.22
C GLN A 45 -19.20 -16.26 -8.94
N ASN A 46 -18.39 -15.99 -7.90
CA ASN A 46 -18.46 -16.71 -6.64
C ASN A 46 -19.29 -15.98 -5.58
N LYS A 47 -20.12 -15.01 -5.98
CA LYS A 47 -20.91 -14.15 -5.09
C LYS A 47 -21.62 -14.96 -4.00
N SER A 48 -22.43 -15.95 -4.37
CA SER A 48 -23.22 -16.74 -3.42
C SER A 48 -22.36 -17.48 -2.38
N GLU A 49 -21.21 -17.99 -2.79
CA GLU A 49 -20.27 -18.67 -1.89
C GLU A 49 -19.65 -17.67 -0.91
N ILE A 50 -19.24 -16.49 -1.40
CA ILE A 50 -18.60 -15.47 -0.57
C ILE A 50 -19.60 -14.86 0.43
N GLU A 51 -20.84 -14.58 0.02
CA GLU A 51 -21.90 -14.10 0.93
C GLU A 51 -22.22 -15.15 2.00
N SER A 52 -22.26 -16.43 1.60
CA SER A 52 -22.48 -17.53 2.54
C SER A 52 -21.35 -17.66 3.55
N ARG A 53 -20.08 -17.59 3.10
CA ARG A 53 -18.89 -17.67 3.98
C ARG A 53 -18.77 -16.48 4.94
N SER A 54 -19.05 -15.27 4.44
CA SER A 54 -18.93 -14.03 5.22
C SER A 54 -20.15 -13.74 6.09
N GLY A 55 -21.30 -14.35 5.78
CA GLY A 55 -22.59 -14.03 6.40
C GLY A 55 -23.13 -12.65 6.05
N LEU A 56 -22.55 -11.99 5.03
CA LEU A 56 -22.84 -10.61 4.65
C LEU A 56 -22.98 -10.52 3.13
N ALA A 57 -24.08 -9.94 2.64
CA ALA A 57 -24.20 -9.57 1.24
C ALA A 57 -23.43 -8.29 0.93
N CYS A 58 -22.96 -8.11 -0.31
CA CYS A 58 -22.50 -6.79 -0.74
C CYS A 58 -23.67 -5.82 -0.64
N ASN A 59 -23.59 -4.91 0.33
CA ASN A 59 -24.68 -4.04 0.77
C ASN A 59 -24.34 -2.55 0.59
N ASP A 60 -23.47 -2.24 -0.37
CA ASP A 60 -23.07 -0.85 -0.66
C ASP A 60 -22.44 -0.16 0.56
N CYS A 61 -21.59 -0.89 1.30
CA CYS A 61 -20.85 -0.31 2.43
C CYS A 61 -19.96 0.89 2.03
N ASN A 62 -19.70 1.05 0.73
CA ASN A 62 -18.97 2.13 0.06
C ASN A 62 -17.52 2.31 0.53
N ILE A 63 -16.97 1.37 1.30
CA ILE A 63 -15.61 1.46 1.83
C ILE A 63 -14.57 1.48 0.71
N CYS A 64 -14.76 0.68 -0.36
CA CYS A 64 -13.86 0.66 -1.52
C CYS A 64 -13.71 2.04 -2.19
N VAL A 65 -14.81 2.77 -2.36
CA VAL A 65 -14.83 4.15 -2.92
C VAL A 65 -14.32 5.15 -1.91
N MET A 66 -14.84 5.12 -0.69
CA MET A 66 -14.49 6.07 0.36
C MET A 66 -13.00 6.01 0.72
N SER A 67 -12.34 4.87 0.52
CA SER A 67 -10.91 4.69 0.76
C SER A 67 -10.02 4.88 -0.48
N CYS A 68 -10.61 4.98 -1.68
CA CYS A 68 -9.87 5.20 -2.91
C CYS A 68 -9.20 6.58 -2.91
N PRO A 69 -7.90 6.69 -3.22
CA PRO A 69 -7.20 7.99 -3.21
C PRO A 69 -7.55 8.88 -4.42
N ARG A 70 -8.27 8.35 -5.41
CA ARG A 70 -8.72 9.09 -6.60
C ARG A 70 -10.11 9.70 -6.49
N ILE A 71 -10.85 9.31 -5.46
CA ILE A 71 -12.16 9.86 -5.16
C ILE A 71 -12.01 10.89 -4.05
N GLU A 72 -12.56 12.09 -4.25
CA GLU A 72 -12.55 13.11 -3.20
C GLU A 72 -13.41 12.67 -1.99
N PRO A 73 -13.01 12.97 -0.75
CA PRO A 73 -13.82 12.66 0.42
C PRO A 73 -15.19 13.37 0.34
N SER A 74 -16.29 12.61 0.24
CA SER A 74 -17.64 13.21 0.15
C SER A 74 -18.18 13.68 1.50
N TYR A 75 -17.68 13.12 2.61
CA TYR A 75 -18.22 13.41 3.94
C TYR A 75 -17.40 14.45 4.70
N PHE A 76 -18.09 15.40 5.35
CA PHE A 76 -17.47 16.45 6.16
C PHE A 76 -16.52 15.90 7.25
N TRP A 77 -16.92 14.83 7.96
CA TRP A 77 -16.08 14.23 8.99
C TRP A 77 -14.79 13.62 8.40
N GLN A 78 -14.85 13.05 7.20
CA GLN A 78 -13.68 12.49 6.55
C GLN A 78 -12.72 13.60 6.14
N LYS A 79 -13.26 14.72 5.62
CA LYS A 79 -12.46 15.92 5.33
C LYS A 79 -11.76 16.46 6.57
N LYS A 80 -12.48 16.54 7.70
CA LYS A 80 -11.93 17.01 8.98
C LYS A 80 -10.80 16.12 9.49
N GLU A 81 -10.96 14.80 9.48
CA GLU A 81 -9.90 13.85 9.88
C GLU A 81 -8.69 13.87 8.94
N LEU A 82 -8.90 14.22 7.67
CA LEU A 82 -7.86 14.35 6.65
C LEU A 82 -7.26 15.75 6.58
N GLU A 83 -7.70 16.69 7.43
CA GLU A 83 -7.05 17.99 7.53
C GLU A 83 -5.57 17.76 7.79
N ARG A 84 -4.74 18.35 6.92
CA ARG A 84 -3.30 18.13 6.98
C ARG A 84 -2.81 18.53 8.37
N ALA A 85 -2.21 17.58 9.07
CA ALA A 85 -1.49 17.87 10.29
C ALA A 85 -0.55 19.06 10.02
N LYS A 86 -0.54 20.04 10.92
CA LYS A 86 0.41 21.13 10.84
C LYS A 86 1.81 20.52 10.81
N TYR A 87 2.54 20.79 9.74
CA TYR A 87 3.94 20.37 9.66
C TYR A 87 4.72 21.16 10.71
N ASP A 88 5.20 20.46 11.73
CA ASP A 88 5.93 21.06 12.87
C ASP A 88 7.45 20.82 12.79
N GLY A 89 7.96 20.57 11.58
CA GLY A 89 9.37 20.25 11.35
C GLY A 89 10.13 21.34 10.61
N LYS A 90 11.46 21.25 10.59
CA LYS A 90 12.29 21.86 9.54
C LYS A 90 12.79 20.74 8.63
N PRO A 91 12.72 20.87 7.30
CA PRO A 91 13.28 19.87 6.40
C PRO A 91 14.77 19.70 6.68
N LYS A 92 15.24 18.45 6.73
CA LYS A 92 16.65 18.11 6.90
C LYS A 92 17.08 17.12 5.83
N ALA A 93 18.30 17.27 5.35
CA ALA A 93 18.97 16.22 4.60
C ALA A 93 19.56 15.21 5.58
N ALA A 94 19.37 13.92 5.31
CA ALA A 94 19.88 12.84 6.14
C ALA A 94 20.39 11.69 5.28
N ARG A 95 21.40 10.98 5.79
CA ARG A 95 21.94 9.76 5.18
C ARG A 95 22.27 8.78 6.30
N THR A 96 22.02 7.51 6.05
CA THR A 96 22.35 6.44 6.98
C THR A 96 23.86 6.39 7.25
N THR A 97 24.23 6.04 8.48
CA THR A 97 25.61 5.71 8.85
C THR A 97 25.87 4.21 8.78
N TYR A 98 24.82 3.39 8.68
CA TYR A 98 24.89 1.94 8.75
C TYR A 98 25.28 1.32 7.40
N GLN A 99 26.43 0.63 7.39
CA GLN A 99 27.07 0.16 6.14
C GLN A 99 26.22 -0.83 5.33
N PRO A 100 25.53 -1.81 5.91
CA PRO A 100 24.64 -2.69 5.15
C PRO A 100 23.58 -1.92 4.37
N ILE A 101 22.93 -0.92 4.98
CA ILE A 101 21.93 -0.10 4.29
C ILE A 101 22.57 0.77 3.19
N LYS A 102 23.75 1.36 3.44
CA LYS A 102 24.46 2.18 2.43
C LYS A 102 24.74 1.43 1.13
N LYS A 103 24.92 0.11 1.20
CA LYS A 103 25.25 -0.72 0.03
C LYS A 103 24.04 -0.97 -0.88
N VAL A 104 22.82 -0.88 -0.35
CA VAL A 104 21.60 -1.32 -1.06
C VAL A 104 20.54 -0.22 -1.20
N CYS A 105 20.70 0.92 -0.53
CA CYS A 105 19.70 1.98 -0.57
C CYS A 105 19.71 2.74 -1.90
N GLN A 106 18.53 3.24 -2.30
CA GLN A 106 18.38 4.13 -3.46
C GLN A 106 19.16 5.44 -3.28
N ASP A 107 18.85 6.17 -2.20
CA ASP A 107 19.37 7.51 -1.93
C ASP A 107 20.19 7.53 -0.62
N GLY A 108 19.65 8.19 0.41
CA GLY A 108 20.28 8.29 1.73
C GLY A 108 20.00 7.09 2.65
N GLY A 109 19.19 6.11 2.25
CA GLY A 109 18.82 4.96 3.08
C GLY A 109 18.01 5.30 4.33
N VAL A 110 17.38 6.48 4.35
CA VAL A 110 16.61 7.01 5.50
C VAL A 110 15.43 6.11 5.84
N VAL A 111 14.63 5.70 4.85
CA VAL A 111 13.44 4.85 5.06
C VAL A 111 13.83 3.52 5.70
N THR A 112 14.79 2.80 5.09
CA THR A 112 15.27 1.52 5.60
C THR A 112 15.87 1.67 7.01
N THR A 113 16.56 2.78 7.29
CA THR A 113 17.15 3.04 8.61
C THR A 113 16.08 3.27 9.67
N ILE A 114 15.02 4.03 9.35
CA ILE A 114 13.89 4.22 10.25
C ILE A 114 13.21 2.88 10.55
N PHE A 115 12.93 2.08 9.53
CA PHE A 115 12.28 0.78 9.71
C PHE A 115 13.14 -0.21 10.49
N LYS A 116 14.45 -0.26 10.22
CA LYS A 116 15.37 -1.06 11.03
C LYS A 116 15.32 -0.64 12.49
N TYR A 117 15.37 0.67 12.76
CA TYR A 117 15.24 1.17 14.13
C TYR A 117 13.92 0.76 14.79
N LEU A 118 12.79 0.83 14.08
CA LEU A 118 11.49 0.41 14.62
C LEU A 118 11.45 -1.10 14.95
N LEU A 119 12.02 -1.96 14.09
CA LEU A 119 12.10 -3.40 14.31
C LEU A 119 13.06 -3.74 15.47
N ASP A 120 14.29 -3.20 15.45
CA ASP A 120 15.32 -3.46 16.46
C ASP A 120 14.86 -3.07 17.88
N ASN A 121 13.96 -2.08 17.99
CA ASN A 121 13.41 -1.60 19.27
C ASN A 121 12.01 -2.15 19.58
N ASN A 122 11.52 -3.15 18.83
CA ASN A 122 10.19 -3.76 19.02
C ASN A 122 9.03 -2.74 19.05
N LEU A 123 9.17 -1.65 18.30
CA LEU A 123 8.12 -0.61 18.16
C LEU A 123 7.05 -1.02 17.14
N VAL A 124 7.42 -1.90 16.21
CA VAL A 124 6.55 -2.58 15.25
C VAL A 124 6.95 -4.05 15.18
N ASP A 125 6.01 -4.90 14.81
CA ASP A 125 6.20 -6.35 14.66
C ASP A 125 6.59 -6.71 13.21
N GLY A 126 6.35 -5.79 12.26
CA GLY A 126 6.69 -5.97 10.86
C GLY A 126 6.55 -4.68 10.05
N VAL A 127 7.02 -4.73 8.81
CA VAL A 127 7.01 -3.61 7.87
C VAL A 127 6.43 -4.06 6.54
N VAL A 128 5.44 -3.34 6.03
CA VAL A 128 4.90 -3.53 4.69
C VAL A 128 5.79 -2.79 3.69
N VAL A 129 6.45 -3.56 2.83
CA VAL A 129 7.40 -3.09 1.81
C VAL A 129 7.10 -3.76 0.46
N SER A 130 7.78 -3.32 -0.60
CA SER A 130 7.73 -3.99 -1.92
C SER A 130 9.10 -4.57 -2.23
N GLN A 131 9.17 -5.83 -2.59
CA GLN A 131 10.36 -6.51 -3.11
C GLN A 131 10.20 -6.76 -4.61
N TYR A 132 11.26 -7.24 -5.28
CA TYR A 132 11.13 -7.82 -6.63
C TYR A 132 11.05 -9.34 -6.50
N ASN A 133 10.18 -9.97 -7.28
CA ASN A 133 10.26 -11.41 -7.50
C ASN A 133 11.31 -11.76 -8.57
N GLU A 134 11.42 -13.05 -8.89
CA GLU A 134 12.35 -13.59 -9.89
C GLU A 134 12.19 -12.96 -11.29
N ASN A 135 11.00 -12.43 -11.61
CA ASN A 135 10.70 -11.79 -12.88
C ASN A 135 10.89 -10.26 -12.85
N CYS A 136 11.55 -9.73 -11.81
CA CYS A 136 11.67 -8.29 -11.56
C CYS A 136 10.32 -7.57 -11.45
N ALA A 137 9.25 -8.27 -11.07
CA ALA A 137 7.95 -7.66 -10.80
C ALA A 137 7.85 -7.27 -9.32
N PRO A 138 7.32 -6.08 -8.98
CA PRO A 138 7.17 -5.67 -7.60
C PRO A 138 6.12 -6.52 -6.89
N VAL A 139 6.50 -7.10 -5.75
CA VAL A 139 5.62 -7.88 -4.88
C VAL A 139 5.59 -7.25 -3.49
N PRO A 140 4.43 -6.76 -3.03
CA PRO A 140 4.23 -6.35 -1.65
C PRO A 140 4.40 -7.51 -0.67
N VAL A 141 5.14 -7.29 0.41
CA VAL A 141 5.39 -8.29 1.46
C VAL A 141 5.40 -7.62 2.84
N VAL A 142 5.16 -8.41 3.89
CA VAL A 142 5.46 -8.03 5.27
C VAL A 142 6.81 -8.64 5.64
N VAL A 143 7.75 -7.81 6.06
CA VAL A 143 9.09 -8.23 6.50
C VAL A 143 9.26 -7.96 7.99
N ALA A 144 10.00 -8.81 8.68
CA ALA A 144 10.22 -8.67 10.12
C ALA A 144 11.71 -8.80 10.51
N THR A 145 12.56 -9.19 9.57
CA THR A 145 14.00 -9.33 9.81
C THR A 145 14.81 -8.27 9.07
N GLU A 146 16.04 -8.02 9.55
CA GLU A 146 16.96 -7.12 8.87
C GLU A 146 17.28 -7.57 7.44
N GLU A 147 17.50 -8.87 7.23
CA GLU A 147 17.83 -9.44 5.92
C GLU A 147 16.71 -9.17 4.89
N GLU A 148 15.47 -9.46 5.27
CA GLU A 148 14.30 -9.19 4.43
C GLU A 148 14.08 -7.70 4.18
N LEU A 149 14.37 -6.85 5.17
CA LEU A 149 14.27 -5.40 5.05
C LEU A 149 15.34 -4.84 4.10
N LEU A 150 16.58 -5.36 4.16
CA LEU A 150 17.67 -4.97 3.27
C LEU A 150 17.41 -5.43 1.83
N SER A 151 16.85 -6.63 1.63
CA SER A 151 16.46 -7.10 0.28
C SER A 151 15.31 -6.27 -0.32
N ALA A 152 14.47 -5.68 0.54
CA ALA A 152 13.45 -4.72 0.16
C ALA A 152 13.95 -3.27 0.05
N ALA A 153 15.25 -2.97 0.15
CA ALA A 153 15.76 -1.63 -0.13
C ALA A 153 15.77 -1.32 -1.64
N GLY A 154 15.77 -0.03 -1.98
CA GLY A 154 15.78 0.45 -3.38
C GLY A 154 14.40 0.84 -3.91
N SER A 155 14.38 1.66 -4.95
CA SER A 155 13.12 2.10 -5.58
C SER A 155 12.63 1.11 -6.62
N ARG A 156 11.30 0.90 -6.65
CA ARG A 156 10.60 0.17 -7.71
C ARG A 156 9.69 1.16 -8.40
N TYR A 157 9.95 1.40 -9.69
CA TYR A 157 9.28 2.46 -10.44
C TYR A 157 8.05 1.98 -11.20
N THR A 158 7.63 0.74 -10.96
CA THR A 158 6.38 0.20 -11.50
C THR A 158 5.33 0.04 -10.42
N VAL A 159 4.13 -0.37 -10.84
CA VAL A 159 2.95 -0.46 -10.00
C VAL A 159 3.12 -1.51 -8.91
N SER A 160 2.88 -1.13 -7.66
CA SER A 160 2.90 -2.06 -6.52
C SER A 160 1.61 -1.90 -5.73
N SER A 161 0.84 -2.99 -5.64
CA SER A 161 -0.40 -3.06 -4.85
C SER A 161 -0.10 -3.21 -3.36
N ILE A 162 0.61 -2.23 -2.77
CA ILE A 162 1.23 -2.28 -1.44
C ILE A 162 0.33 -2.80 -0.31
N TYR A 163 -1.00 -2.65 -0.45
CA TYR A 163 -1.98 -3.10 0.55
C TYR A 163 -2.37 -4.58 0.45
N SER A 164 -1.94 -5.31 -0.59
CA SER A 164 -2.28 -6.73 -0.76
C SER A 164 -1.92 -7.63 0.44
N PRO A 165 -0.80 -7.41 1.18
CA PRO A 165 -0.50 -8.24 2.35
C PRO A 165 -1.49 -8.02 3.51
N LEU A 166 -2.28 -6.93 3.45
CA LEU A 166 -3.27 -6.58 4.46
C LEU A 166 -4.66 -7.13 4.15
N ALA A 167 -4.87 -7.81 3.01
CA ALA A 167 -6.20 -8.33 2.65
C ALA A 167 -6.73 -9.41 3.62
N ASP A 168 -5.84 -10.05 4.39
CA ASP A 168 -6.19 -11.06 5.40
C ASP A 168 -5.61 -10.69 6.76
N LEU A 169 -6.35 -9.87 7.51
CA LEU A 169 -5.95 -9.46 8.86
C LEU A 169 -5.88 -10.64 9.84
N LYS A 170 -6.71 -11.67 9.66
CA LYS A 170 -6.68 -12.84 10.54
C LYS A 170 -5.34 -13.55 10.39
N LYS A 171 -4.91 -13.82 9.16
CA LYS A 171 -3.60 -14.42 8.87
C LYS A 171 -2.43 -13.60 9.41
N LEU A 172 -2.53 -12.26 9.38
CA LEU A 172 -1.51 -11.39 9.98
C LEU A 172 -1.47 -11.53 11.51
N LYS A 173 -2.63 -11.53 12.17
CA LYS A 173 -2.73 -11.71 13.62
C LYS A 173 -2.28 -13.09 14.07
N ASP A 174 -2.63 -14.14 13.34
CA ASP A 174 -2.20 -15.52 13.61
C ASP A 174 -0.67 -15.66 13.52
N LYS A 175 0.00 -14.78 12.76
CA LYS A 175 1.46 -14.66 12.68
C LYS A 175 2.08 -13.72 13.73
N GLY A 176 1.27 -13.11 14.60
CA GLY A 176 1.73 -12.20 15.65
C GLY A 176 1.91 -10.74 15.22
N TYR A 177 1.41 -10.33 14.06
CA TYR A 177 1.48 -8.92 13.64
C TYR A 177 0.32 -8.10 14.22
N GLU A 178 0.62 -7.18 15.13
CA GLU A 178 -0.34 -6.25 15.73
C GLU A 178 -0.03 -4.78 15.44
N ARG A 179 1.24 -4.46 15.17
CA ARG A 179 1.77 -3.13 14.91
C ARG A 179 2.67 -3.20 13.69
N LEU A 180 2.24 -2.65 12.57
CA LEU A 180 2.98 -2.62 11.32
C LEU A 180 3.43 -1.19 10.99
N ALA A 181 4.61 -1.09 10.38
CA ALA A 181 4.99 0.10 9.62
C ALA A 181 4.70 -0.11 8.13
N ILE A 182 4.58 0.96 7.35
CA ILE A 182 4.44 0.90 5.89
C ILE A 182 5.22 2.01 5.21
N VAL A 183 5.78 1.73 4.04
CA VAL A 183 6.23 2.75 3.09
C VAL A 183 5.25 2.84 1.93
N GLY A 184 4.99 4.06 1.46
CA GLY A 184 4.16 4.25 0.28
C GLY A 184 4.39 5.57 -0.43
N THR A 185 3.97 5.62 -1.69
CA THR A 185 3.88 6.86 -2.48
C THR A 185 2.75 7.76 -1.96
N PRO A 186 2.65 9.03 -2.38
CA PRO A 186 1.64 9.95 -1.85
C PRO A 186 0.20 9.44 -2.01
N CYS A 187 -0.14 8.81 -3.14
CA CYS A 187 -1.47 8.25 -3.34
C CYS A 187 -1.76 7.06 -2.41
N GLN A 188 -0.76 6.21 -2.14
CA GLN A 188 -0.87 5.12 -1.18
C GLN A 188 -1.06 5.71 0.24
N ILE A 189 -0.16 6.57 0.71
CA ILE A 189 -0.30 7.19 2.04
C ILE A 189 -1.63 7.91 2.18
N TYR A 190 -2.11 8.59 1.14
CA TYR A 190 -3.44 9.20 1.16
C TYR A 190 -4.55 8.16 1.31
N ALA A 191 -4.52 7.06 0.56
CA ALA A 191 -5.43 5.94 0.70
C ALA A 191 -5.43 5.37 2.13
N LEU A 192 -4.26 5.15 2.73
CA LEU A 192 -4.11 4.74 4.14
C LEU A 192 -4.83 5.71 5.09
N ARG A 193 -4.60 7.02 4.95
CA ARG A 193 -5.24 8.02 5.83
C ARG A 193 -6.74 8.09 5.60
N LYS A 194 -7.21 8.02 4.35
CA LYS A 194 -8.65 7.93 4.03
C LYS A 194 -9.27 6.71 4.69
N THR A 195 -8.60 5.57 4.61
CA THR A 195 -9.02 4.35 5.30
C THR A 195 -9.12 4.61 6.80
N GLN A 196 -8.04 5.00 7.48
CA GLN A 196 -8.03 5.25 8.93
C GLN A 196 -9.13 6.21 9.41
N ALA A 197 -9.39 7.30 8.66
CA ALA A 197 -10.47 8.24 8.98
C ALA A 197 -11.87 7.59 9.01
N ILE A 198 -12.15 6.63 8.12
CA ILE A 198 -13.42 5.88 8.10
C ILE A 198 -13.60 5.11 9.40
N TYR A 199 -12.51 4.58 9.96
CA TYR A 199 -12.55 3.63 11.05
C TYR A 199 -12.46 4.25 12.43
N ASN A 200 -11.71 5.35 12.58
CA ASN A 200 -11.76 6.18 13.79
C ASN A 200 -13.20 6.54 14.15
N ARG A 201 -14.05 6.79 13.13
CA ARG A 201 -15.47 7.09 13.33
C ARG A 201 -16.33 5.87 13.64
N ARG A 202 -16.07 4.73 12.97
CA ARG A 202 -16.96 3.55 13.02
C ARG A 202 -16.59 2.52 14.10
N ASN A 203 -15.48 2.70 14.80
CA ASN A 203 -14.95 1.76 15.80
C ASN A 203 -14.86 0.30 15.28
N MET A 204 -14.63 0.13 13.97
CA MET A 204 -14.51 -1.19 13.34
C MET A 204 -13.04 -1.58 13.23
N LEU A 205 -12.74 -2.84 13.51
CA LEU A 205 -11.41 -3.42 13.33
C LEU A 205 -11.21 -3.80 11.86
N ILE A 206 -10.20 -3.21 11.22
CA ILE A 206 -9.84 -3.48 9.82
C ILE A 206 -8.32 -3.45 9.61
N PRO A 207 -7.81 -3.97 8.47
CA PRO A 207 -6.38 -4.25 8.34
C PRO A 207 -5.44 -3.05 8.45
N HIS A 208 -5.93 -1.83 8.28
CA HIS A 208 -5.11 -0.62 8.33
C HIS A 208 -4.96 -0.05 9.75
N ASN A 209 -5.73 -0.51 10.73
CA ASN A 209 -5.62 -0.02 12.11
C ASN A 209 -4.36 -0.57 12.81
N ILE A 210 -3.83 -1.70 12.34
CA ILE A 210 -2.54 -2.20 12.82
C ILE A 210 -1.37 -1.41 12.22
N ILE A 211 -1.58 -0.56 11.22
CA ILE A 211 -0.52 0.33 10.70
C ILE A 211 -0.35 1.52 11.66
N THR A 212 0.70 1.47 12.47
CA THR A 212 1.01 2.47 13.51
C THR A 212 2.02 3.51 13.05
N PHE A 213 2.81 3.21 12.02
CA PHE A 213 3.81 4.12 11.46
C PHE A 213 3.82 4.08 9.93
N ALA A 214 3.97 5.23 9.29
CA ALA A 214 3.99 5.31 7.83
C ALA A 214 5.03 6.32 7.33
N VAL A 215 5.81 5.91 6.33
CA VAL A 215 6.77 6.77 5.63
C VAL A 215 6.26 7.05 4.22
N GLY A 216 6.02 8.32 3.92
CA GLY A 216 5.67 8.78 2.59
C GLY A 216 6.91 9.07 1.74
N LEU A 217 6.94 8.52 0.53
CA LEU A 217 7.93 8.82 -0.49
C LEU A 217 7.48 9.99 -1.37
N PHE A 218 8.45 10.71 -1.95
CA PHE A 218 8.16 11.57 -3.10
C PHE A 218 7.92 10.71 -4.34
N CYS A 219 6.96 11.11 -5.17
CA CYS A 219 6.62 10.39 -6.40
C CYS A 219 6.06 11.38 -7.42
N LYS A 220 6.62 11.37 -8.63
CA LYS A 220 6.14 12.15 -9.78
C LYS A 220 5.21 11.32 -10.68
N GLY A 221 5.40 10.02 -10.71
CA GLY A 221 4.65 9.08 -11.53
C GLY A 221 5.19 7.67 -11.39
N GLN A 222 4.49 6.70 -11.96
CA GLN A 222 4.90 5.30 -12.07
C GLN A 222 4.88 4.92 -13.54
N PHE A 223 5.72 3.97 -13.92
CA PHE A 223 5.69 3.39 -15.24
C PHE A 223 4.87 2.10 -15.25
N ASP A 224 4.33 1.78 -16.42
CA ASP A 224 3.80 0.44 -16.69
C ASP A 224 4.94 -0.58 -16.54
N ASP A 225 4.65 -1.76 -15.98
CA ASP A 225 5.54 -2.92 -15.95
C ASP A 225 6.09 -3.26 -17.35
N GLN A 226 5.32 -2.95 -18.41
CA GLN A 226 5.75 -3.09 -19.79
C GLN A 226 7.00 -2.25 -20.13
N ILE A 227 7.21 -1.10 -19.49
CA ILE A 227 8.39 -0.26 -19.80
C ILE A 227 9.67 -0.97 -19.38
N LEU A 228 9.67 -1.62 -18.20
CA LEU A 228 10.84 -2.37 -17.76
C LEU A 228 11.06 -3.59 -18.66
N ARG A 229 10.00 -4.13 -19.27
CA ARG A 229 10.10 -5.21 -20.24
C ARG A 229 10.65 -4.77 -21.59
N SER A 230 10.36 -3.55 -22.03
CA SER A 230 10.74 -3.02 -23.34
C SER A 230 12.12 -2.40 -23.41
N ILE A 231 12.75 -2.12 -22.26
CA ILE A 231 14.15 -1.68 -22.23
C ILE A 231 15.06 -2.85 -22.60
N ASP A 232 15.75 -2.73 -23.73
CA ASP A 232 16.69 -3.73 -24.28
C ASP A 232 18.02 -3.73 -23.52
N ILE A 233 17.97 -4.22 -22.28
CA ILE A 233 19.14 -4.45 -21.42
C ILE A 233 19.04 -5.81 -20.75
N ASP A 234 20.19 -6.40 -20.43
CA ASP A 234 20.24 -7.56 -19.55
C ASP A 234 19.84 -7.16 -18.13
N LYS A 235 18.61 -7.49 -17.76
CA LYS A 235 18.03 -7.18 -16.44
C LYS A 235 18.79 -7.85 -15.31
N ALA A 236 19.44 -8.98 -15.55
CA ALA A 236 20.23 -9.67 -14.53
C ALA A 236 21.46 -8.84 -14.11
N GLY A 237 21.96 -7.97 -14.98
CA GLY A 237 23.06 -7.05 -14.71
C GLY A 237 22.66 -5.70 -14.10
N VAL A 238 21.36 -5.41 -13.94
CA VAL A 238 20.89 -4.11 -13.45
C VAL A 238 20.98 -4.06 -11.92
N THR A 239 21.86 -3.20 -11.40
CA THR A 239 22.09 -3.03 -9.96
C THR A 239 21.29 -1.87 -9.34
N GLY A 240 20.68 -1.03 -10.17
CA GLY A 240 19.83 0.08 -9.74
C GLY A 240 19.19 0.82 -10.93
N PHE A 241 18.05 1.46 -10.68
CA PHE A 241 17.36 2.32 -11.64
C PHE A 241 17.05 3.64 -10.95
N ASP A 242 17.20 4.77 -11.64
CA ASP A 242 16.91 6.08 -11.07
C ASP A 242 16.30 7.02 -12.11
N VAL A 243 15.43 7.92 -11.66
CA VAL A 243 14.77 8.92 -12.50
C VAL A 243 15.33 10.29 -12.14
N LYS A 244 16.27 10.77 -12.96
CA LYS A 244 16.83 12.12 -12.82
C LYS A 244 15.82 13.14 -13.32
N CYS A 245 15.35 14.01 -12.43
CA CYS A 245 14.47 15.13 -12.75
C CYS A 245 15.28 16.40 -13.02
#